data_AF-A0A0L8KWW5-F1
#
_entry.id   AF-A0A0L8KWW5-F1
#
_cell.length_a   1.000
_cell.length_b   1.000
_cell.length_c   1.000
_cell.angle_alpha   90.00
_cell.angle_beta   90.00
_cell.angle_gamma   90.00
#
_symmetry.space_group_name_H-M   'P 1'
#
loop_
_entity.id
_entity.type
_entity.pdbx_description
1 polymer ?
#
loop_
_entity_poly.entity_id
_entity_poly.type
_entity_poly.pdbx_seq_one_letter_code
_entity_poly.pdbx_strand_id
1 'polypeptide(L)'
;MTRVQNRRARVRGGELDDCLRACAVHSGKLVGSVDRRRVELAEQLRKLLVVWGTTTTEAPASAPSGATALLKRAVKGAATPSAGLGNELLDALLAVANKALECGYDDELNLALVISDTVLAQRKNSRAGWRLRARLLEALGEEKEAVEAYERYLALTDDDGFGVRARIAGIRAARDTERELLALLARQCPRAEQFARGSATDVWAEGLAAHAVGDWQAAEPRLVGALLILAAEDAPVTDRQELLSQYLELRTAEPTGSGDLPALTEATALYAEQRRTRMRGPVDDPTVGGVQWISLGEFRNQIAGKSVCLIANSGRVGASSMGAEIDAYDLVVRFNSYRIDPKHTGSRTDIHATIHKHGFNWDQRVTTRLVFGGISGDWKYSLRNRLVPGAQTHLGDESLRWPVRNIGKLGTDVWSGIPTTGFNMLFLLDFLDVSPTLDLIGFDFYESGAYRVQEAMKLAITSVHEYTSEKAWVMQRAQSVTDMRISLR
;
A
#
# COMPACT_ATOMS: atom_id res chain seq x y z
N MET A 1 -28.99 8.92 3.47
CA MET A 1 -29.54 7.59 3.14
C MET A 1 -28.38 6.61 3.09
N THR A 2 -28.09 6.00 4.23
CA THR A 2 -27.01 5.04 4.43
C THR A 2 -27.25 3.77 3.62
N ARG A 3 -26.17 3.13 3.16
CA ARG A 3 -26.08 1.94 2.28
C ARG A 3 -26.78 0.67 2.77
N VAL A 4 -27.61 0.74 3.81
CA VAL A 4 -28.00 -0.41 4.65
C VAL A 4 -29.04 -1.35 4.01
N GLN A 5 -29.72 -1.00 2.91
CA GLN A 5 -30.91 -1.78 2.49
C GLN A 5 -31.00 -2.27 1.05
N ASN A 6 -29.97 -2.15 0.21
CA ASN A 6 -29.99 -2.84 -1.09
C ASN A 6 -29.19 -4.15 -1.07
N ARG A 7 -29.48 -5.02 -0.09
CA ARG A 7 -29.09 -6.43 -0.17
C ARG A 7 -30.03 -7.13 -1.17
N ARG A 8 -29.90 -6.79 -2.46
CA ARG A 8 -30.36 -7.67 -3.55
C ARG A 8 -29.70 -9.03 -3.28
N ALA A 9 -30.50 -10.10 -3.28
CA ALA A 9 -30.00 -11.46 -3.13
C ALA A 9 -28.75 -11.62 -4.01
N ARG A 10 -27.59 -11.86 -3.38
CA ARG A 10 -26.32 -12.01 -4.08
C ARG A 10 -26.50 -13.10 -5.13
N VAL A 11 -26.35 -12.75 -6.40
CA VAL A 11 -26.32 -13.73 -7.48
C VAL A 11 -25.07 -14.57 -7.23
N ARG A 12 -25.23 -15.78 -6.69
CA ARG A 12 -24.12 -16.71 -6.50
C ARG A 12 -23.60 -17.07 -7.88
N GLY A 13 -22.35 -16.73 -8.17
CA GLY A 13 -21.68 -17.23 -9.36
C GLY A 13 -21.48 -18.74 -9.25
N GLY A 14 -21.47 -19.45 -10.37
CA GLY A 14 -21.22 -20.89 -10.38
C GLY A 14 -21.11 -21.46 -11.78
N GLU A 15 -22.03 -21.06 -12.66
CA GLU A 15 -21.98 -21.40 -14.08
C GLU A 15 -21.14 -20.37 -14.85
N LEU A 16 -20.25 -20.88 -15.72
CA LEU A 16 -19.35 -20.07 -16.52
C LEU A 16 -20.12 -19.17 -17.50
N ASP A 17 -21.18 -19.70 -18.11
CA ASP A 17 -22.00 -18.98 -19.09
C ASP A 17 -22.73 -17.79 -18.48
N ASP A 18 -23.23 -17.91 -17.24
CA ASP A 18 -23.87 -16.80 -16.53
C ASP A 18 -22.88 -15.68 -16.20
N CYS A 19 -21.67 -16.04 -15.78
CA CYS A 19 -20.60 -15.08 -15.51
C CYS A 19 -20.20 -14.32 -16.78
N LEU A 20 -20.05 -15.03 -17.91
CA LEU A 20 -19.72 -14.41 -19.19
C LEU A 20 -20.85 -13.52 -19.70
N ARG A 21 -22.11 -13.91 -19.54
CA ARG A 21 -23.28 -13.05 -19.80
C ARG A 21 -23.24 -11.78 -18.94
N ALA A 22 -22.95 -11.91 -17.64
CA ALA A 22 -22.83 -10.76 -16.74
C ALA A 22 -21.71 -9.82 -17.19
N CYS A 23 -20.55 -10.35 -17.59
CA CYS A 23 -19.44 -9.56 -18.15
C CYS A 23 -19.84 -8.82 -19.44
N ALA A 24 -20.56 -9.50 -20.35
CA ALA A 24 -21.05 -8.89 -21.59
C ALA A 24 -22.02 -7.72 -21.33
N VAL A 25 -23.00 -7.93 -20.45
CA VAL A 25 -23.96 -6.89 -20.05
C VAL A 25 -23.23 -5.71 -19.42
N HIS A 26 -22.26 -5.98 -18.54
CA HIS A 26 -21.50 -4.92 -17.87
C HIS A 26 -20.61 -4.14 -18.84
N SER A 27 -20.04 -4.80 -19.85
CA SER A 27 -19.27 -4.14 -20.91
C SER A 27 -20.11 -3.09 -21.64
N GLY A 28 -21.38 -3.41 -21.94
CA GLY A 28 -22.33 -2.48 -22.55
C GLY A 28 -22.66 -1.27 -21.68
N LYS A 29 -22.79 -1.47 -20.36
CA LYS A 29 -23.07 -0.37 -19.41
C LYS A 29 -21.95 0.66 -19.31
N LEU A 30 -20.70 0.24 -19.54
CA LEU A 30 -19.53 1.12 -19.40
C LEU A 30 -19.22 1.92 -20.67
N VAL A 31 -19.98 1.73 -21.75
CA VAL A 31 -19.84 2.50 -22.99
C VAL A 31 -20.13 3.98 -22.70
N GLY A 32 -19.18 4.85 -23.06
CA GLY A 32 -19.32 6.30 -22.85
C GLY A 32 -19.00 6.78 -21.43
N SER A 33 -18.48 5.91 -20.55
CA SER A 33 -17.99 6.35 -19.24
C SER A 33 -16.85 7.37 -19.38
N VAL A 34 -16.92 8.46 -18.61
CA VAL A 34 -15.85 9.48 -18.51
C VAL A 34 -14.81 9.15 -17.43
N ASP A 35 -15.13 8.21 -16.52
CA ASP A 35 -14.17 7.75 -15.51
C ASP A 35 -13.15 6.80 -16.14
N ARG A 36 -11.87 7.20 -16.08
CA ARG A 36 -10.72 6.43 -16.54
C ARG A 36 -10.71 4.99 -16.02
N ARG A 37 -11.04 4.73 -14.74
CA ARG A 37 -11.01 3.37 -14.17
C ARG A 37 -12.05 2.47 -14.84
N ARG A 38 -13.24 3.01 -15.07
CA ARG A 38 -14.31 2.33 -15.80
C ARG A 38 -13.99 2.14 -17.29
N VAL A 39 -13.25 3.06 -17.91
CA VAL A 39 -12.74 2.88 -19.29
C VAL A 39 -11.75 1.71 -19.35
N GLU A 40 -10.78 1.66 -18.43
CA GLU A 40 -9.82 0.55 -18.33
C GLU A 40 -10.52 -0.80 -18.07
N LEU A 41 -11.56 -0.82 -17.24
CA LEU A 41 -12.39 -2.01 -17.03
C LEU A 41 -13.14 -2.41 -18.31
N ALA A 42 -13.74 -1.46 -19.03
CA ALA A 42 -14.43 -1.73 -20.29
C ALA A 42 -13.49 -2.37 -21.34
N GLU A 43 -12.22 -1.93 -21.39
CA GLU A 43 -11.21 -2.55 -22.24
C GLU A 43 -10.91 -4.00 -21.85
N GLN A 44 -10.77 -4.31 -20.56
CA GLN A 44 -10.56 -5.69 -20.12
C GLN A 44 -11.77 -6.58 -20.41
N LEU A 45 -12.98 -6.05 -20.24
CA LEU A 45 -14.20 -6.76 -20.58
C LEU A 45 -14.26 -7.10 -22.08
N ARG A 46 -13.87 -6.17 -22.96
CA ARG A 46 -13.78 -6.45 -24.40
C ARG A 46 -12.74 -7.53 -24.70
N LYS A 47 -11.56 -7.48 -24.07
CA LYS A 47 -10.53 -8.52 -24.23
C LYS A 47 -11.05 -9.90 -23.79
N LEU A 48 -11.74 -9.97 -22.65
CA LEU A 48 -12.36 -11.20 -22.17
C LEU A 48 -13.37 -11.77 -23.19
N LEU A 49 -14.23 -10.93 -23.76
CA LEU A 49 -15.23 -11.37 -24.74
C LEU A 49 -14.58 -11.85 -26.05
N VAL A 50 -13.47 -11.25 -26.47
CA VAL A 50 -12.68 -11.73 -27.61
C VAL A 50 -12.09 -13.10 -27.33
N VAL A 51 -11.43 -13.28 -26.17
CA VAL A 51 -10.85 -14.57 -25.76
C VAL A 51 -11.92 -15.66 -25.74
N TRP A 52 -13.08 -15.39 -25.15
CA TRP A 52 -14.19 -16.35 -25.13
C TRP A 52 -14.72 -16.68 -26.54
N GLY A 53 -14.85 -15.67 -27.40
CA GLY A 53 -15.27 -15.83 -28.79
C GLY A 53 -14.30 -16.68 -29.62
N THR A 54 -12.99 -16.59 -29.36
CA THR A 54 -11.98 -17.38 -30.07
C THR A 54 -11.87 -18.80 -29.55
N THR A 55 -12.01 -19.02 -28.24
CA THR A 55 -11.94 -20.36 -27.61
C THR A 55 -13.15 -21.23 -27.96
N THR A 56 -14.31 -20.63 -28.28
CA THR A 56 -15.51 -21.37 -28.70
C THR A 56 -15.49 -21.79 -30.18
N THR A 57 -14.61 -21.21 -31.00
CA THR A 57 -14.44 -21.52 -32.44
C THR A 57 -13.40 -22.60 -32.76
N GLU A 58 -12.57 -23.04 -31.82
CA GLU A 58 -11.60 -24.13 -32.04
C GLU A 58 -12.23 -25.55 -31.90
N ALA A 59 -13.31 -25.80 -32.62
CA ALA A 59 -13.72 -27.17 -32.95
C ALA A 59 -13.00 -27.58 -34.26
N PRO A 60 -12.58 -28.85 -34.44
CA PRO A 60 -11.74 -29.25 -35.56
C PRO A 60 -12.44 -28.94 -36.89
N ALA A 61 -11.70 -28.27 -37.78
CA ALA A 61 -12.14 -27.89 -39.10
C ALA A 61 -12.64 -29.12 -39.87
N SER A 62 -13.94 -29.13 -40.21
CA SER A 62 -14.45 -29.97 -41.29
C SER A 62 -14.36 -29.19 -42.60
N ALA A 63 -13.98 -29.91 -43.66
CA ALA A 63 -13.65 -29.44 -45.00
C ALA A 63 -14.74 -28.55 -45.65
N PRO A 64 -14.40 -27.75 -46.68
CA PRO A 64 -15.24 -26.65 -47.12
C PRO A 64 -16.42 -27.17 -47.91
N SER A 65 -17.64 -26.81 -47.51
CA SER A 65 -18.80 -26.92 -48.38
C SER A 65 -19.65 -25.64 -48.30
N GLY A 66 -19.77 -24.99 -49.46
CA GLY A 66 -20.96 -24.27 -49.90
C GLY A 66 -21.41 -23.06 -49.09
N ALA A 67 -21.24 -21.89 -49.68
CA ALA A 67 -21.88 -20.65 -49.27
C ALA A 67 -23.42 -20.74 -49.38
N THR A 68 -24.12 -21.12 -48.30
CA THR A 68 -25.51 -20.74 -47.97
C THR A 68 -25.96 -21.37 -46.64
N ALA A 69 -25.37 -20.97 -45.50
CA ALA A 69 -25.88 -21.40 -44.18
C ALA A 69 -25.65 -20.38 -43.05
N LEU A 70 -25.56 -19.09 -43.37
CA LEU A 70 -25.21 -18.03 -42.40
C LEU A 70 -26.38 -17.41 -41.62
N LEU A 71 -27.61 -17.93 -41.66
CA LEU A 71 -28.76 -17.23 -41.05
C LEU A 71 -29.79 -18.06 -40.26
N LYS A 72 -29.59 -19.37 -40.00
CA LYS A 72 -30.52 -20.13 -39.14
C LYS A 72 -29.82 -21.21 -38.32
N ARG A 73 -29.26 -20.83 -37.16
CA ARG A 73 -29.10 -21.76 -36.02
C ARG A 73 -28.99 -21.03 -34.68
N ALA A 74 -29.91 -20.10 -34.45
CA ALA A 74 -30.43 -19.93 -33.10
C ALA A 74 -31.49 -21.02 -32.89
N VAL A 75 -31.52 -21.62 -31.70
CA VAL A 75 -32.49 -22.60 -31.18
C VAL A 75 -32.07 -24.09 -31.29
N LYS A 76 -31.80 -24.63 -30.08
CA LYS A 76 -31.75 -26.05 -29.66
C LYS A 76 -30.54 -26.89 -30.12
N GLY A 77 -29.64 -27.16 -29.18
CA GLY A 77 -28.63 -28.21 -29.29
C GLY A 77 -27.89 -28.45 -27.97
N ALA A 78 -28.19 -29.60 -27.37
CA ALA A 78 -27.57 -30.29 -26.23
C ALA A 78 -26.27 -29.72 -25.62
N ALA A 79 -26.28 -29.61 -24.28
CA ALA A 79 -25.12 -29.34 -23.44
C ALA A 79 -24.00 -30.35 -23.73
N THR A 80 -22.93 -29.85 -24.34
CA THR A 80 -21.64 -30.53 -24.42
C THR A 80 -21.02 -30.46 -23.01
N PRO A 81 -20.33 -31.50 -22.51
CA PRO A 81 -19.76 -31.46 -21.15
C PRO A 81 -18.82 -30.27 -21.04
N SER A 82 -18.94 -29.49 -19.96
CA SER A 82 -18.15 -28.27 -19.78
C SER A 82 -16.65 -28.62 -19.87
N ALA A 83 -16.00 -28.21 -20.95
CA ALA A 83 -14.57 -28.09 -20.96
C ALA A 83 -14.23 -27.15 -19.79
N GLY A 84 -13.49 -27.66 -18.80
CA GLY A 84 -13.14 -26.88 -17.62
C GLY A 84 -12.49 -25.54 -18.02
N LEU A 85 -12.61 -24.54 -17.15
CA LEU A 85 -12.08 -23.20 -17.41
C LEU A 85 -10.63 -23.25 -17.90
N GLY A 86 -10.37 -22.89 -19.16
CA GLY A 86 -9.03 -22.82 -19.76
C GLY A 86 -8.14 -21.75 -19.11
N ASN A 87 -6.81 -21.85 -19.26
CA ASN A 87 -5.87 -20.91 -18.62
C ASN A 87 -6.05 -19.47 -19.13
N GLU A 88 -6.18 -19.28 -20.45
CA GLU A 88 -6.35 -17.94 -21.03
C GLU A 88 -7.65 -17.26 -20.57
N LEU A 89 -8.75 -18.03 -20.53
CA LEU A 89 -10.03 -17.53 -20.06
C LEU A 89 -10.01 -17.24 -18.55
N LEU A 90 -9.31 -18.07 -17.76
CA LEU A 90 -9.07 -17.78 -16.34
C LEU A 90 -8.32 -16.46 -16.15
N ASP A 91 -7.23 -16.25 -16.88
CA ASP A 91 -6.41 -15.04 -16.76
C ASP A 91 -7.19 -13.80 -17.17
N ALA A 92 -7.99 -13.88 -18.24
CA ALA A 92 -8.88 -12.81 -18.66
C ALA A 92 -9.96 -12.48 -17.62
N LEU A 93 -10.59 -13.49 -17.01
CA LEU A 93 -11.56 -13.30 -15.93
C LEU A 93 -10.92 -12.64 -14.70
N LEU A 94 -9.75 -13.12 -14.30
CA LEU A 94 -9.00 -12.54 -13.18
C LEU A 94 -8.61 -11.08 -13.47
N ALA A 95 -8.20 -10.74 -14.70
CA ALA A 95 -7.87 -9.38 -15.09
C ALA A 95 -9.09 -8.45 -14.98
N VAL A 96 -10.26 -8.88 -15.48
CA VAL A 96 -11.51 -8.14 -15.35
C VAL A 96 -11.87 -7.94 -13.88
N ALA A 97 -11.85 -9.00 -13.06
CA ALA A 97 -12.24 -8.89 -11.66
C ALA A 97 -11.29 -8.00 -10.84
N ASN A 98 -9.98 -8.02 -11.12
CA ASN A 98 -9.04 -7.09 -10.49
C ASN A 98 -9.33 -5.64 -10.89
N LYS A 99 -9.64 -5.37 -12.17
CA LYS A 99 -10.01 -4.01 -12.61
C LYS A 99 -11.35 -3.54 -12.05
N ALA A 100 -12.31 -4.44 -11.93
CA ALA A 100 -13.59 -4.16 -11.31
C ALA A 100 -13.44 -3.84 -9.81
N LEU A 101 -12.58 -4.57 -9.10
CA LEU A 101 -12.18 -4.25 -7.72
C LEU A 101 -11.52 -2.85 -7.61
N GLU A 102 -10.64 -2.48 -8.55
CA GLU A 102 -10.00 -1.15 -8.57
C GLU A 102 -10.99 0.02 -8.81
N CYS A 103 -12.11 -0.24 -9.49
CA CYS A 103 -13.17 0.74 -9.68
C CYS A 103 -13.86 1.07 -8.35
N GLY A 104 -14.12 0.07 -7.52
CA GLY A 104 -14.63 0.24 -6.14
C GLY A 104 -16.09 0.66 -6.01
N TYR A 105 -16.85 0.72 -7.11
CA TYR A 105 -18.29 0.96 -7.10
C TYR A 105 -19.08 -0.34 -6.89
N ASP A 106 -20.28 -0.24 -6.30
CA ASP A 106 -21.10 -1.39 -5.93
C ASP A 106 -21.39 -2.34 -7.11
N ASP A 107 -21.74 -1.79 -8.27
CA ASP A 107 -22.01 -2.54 -9.51
C ASP A 107 -20.78 -3.33 -9.99
N GLU A 108 -19.60 -2.71 -9.95
CA GLU A 108 -18.34 -3.34 -10.34
C GLU A 108 -17.86 -4.38 -9.30
N LEU A 109 -18.03 -4.10 -8.01
CA LEU A 109 -17.71 -5.05 -6.93
C LEU A 109 -18.60 -6.30 -7.02
N ASN A 110 -19.89 -6.14 -7.35
CA ASN A 110 -20.80 -7.25 -7.58
C ASN A 110 -20.37 -8.11 -8.78
N LEU A 111 -19.96 -7.48 -9.88
CA LEU A 111 -19.42 -8.21 -11.03
C LEU A 111 -18.17 -9.01 -10.64
N ALA A 112 -17.24 -8.39 -9.92
CA ALA A 112 -16.02 -9.05 -9.49
C ALA A 112 -16.29 -10.24 -8.55
N LEU A 113 -17.31 -10.14 -7.69
CA LEU A 113 -17.76 -11.23 -6.83
C LEU A 113 -18.29 -12.42 -7.65
N VAL A 114 -19.15 -12.16 -8.66
CA VAL A 114 -19.65 -13.19 -9.58
C VAL A 114 -18.48 -13.89 -10.28
N ILE A 115 -17.51 -13.13 -10.79
CA ILE A 115 -16.32 -13.70 -11.43
C ILE A 115 -15.51 -14.56 -10.44
N SER A 116 -15.30 -14.05 -9.23
CA SER A 116 -14.55 -14.77 -8.18
C SER A 116 -15.22 -16.10 -7.81
N ASP A 117 -16.54 -16.09 -7.62
CA ASP A 117 -17.34 -17.30 -7.34
C ASP A 117 -17.21 -18.32 -8.49
N THR A 118 -17.38 -17.87 -9.74
CA THR A 118 -17.24 -18.73 -10.92
C THR A 118 -15.84 -19.31 -11.03
N VAL A 119 -14.79 -18.51 -10.85
CA VAL A 119 -13.39 -18.99 -10.90
C VAL A 119 -13.16 -20.09 -9.86
N LEU A 120 -13.66 -19.92 -8.63
CA LEU A 120 -13.48 -20.90 -7.56
C LEU A 120 -14.40 -22.12 -7.69
N ALA A 121 -15.57 -21.98 -8.30
CA ALA A 121 -16.43 -23.10 -8.66
C ALA A 121 -15.74 -24.00 -9.70
N GLN A 122 -15.11 -23.40 -10.71
CA GLN A 122 -14.43 -24.11 -11.80
C GLN A 122 -13.03 -24.61 -11.40
N ARG A 123 -12.30 -23.86 -10.55
CA ARG A 123 -10.93 -24.17 -10.10
C ARG A 123 -10.76 -23.90 -8.60
N LYS A 124 -11.22 -24.86 -7.79
CA LYS A 124 -11.21 -24.80 -6.31
C LYS A 124 -9.83 -24.54 -5.70
N ASN A 125 -8.75 -24.93 -6.38
CA ASN A 125 -7.36 -24.74 -5.91
C ASN A 125 -6.65 -23.54 -6.56
N SER A 126 -7.40 -22.60 -7.16
CA SER A 126 -6.82 -21.39 -7.75
C SER A 126 -6.31 -20.44 -6.66
N ARG A 127 -4.99 -20.37 -6.48
CA ARG A 127 -4.34 -19.38 -5.58
C ARG A 127 -4.79 -17.95 -5.90
N ALA A 128 -4.74 -17.57 -7.17
CA ALA A 128 -5.16 -16.25 -7.62
C ALA A 128 -6.65 -15.99 -7.37
N GLY A 129 -7.49 -17.02 -7.51
CA GLY A 129 -8.92 -16.95 -7.21
C GLY A 129 -9.21 -16.70 -5.73
N TRP A 130 -8.56 -17.42 -4.82
CA TRP A 130 -8.72 -17.21 -3.37
C TRP A 130 -8.22 -15.85 -2.92
N ARG A 131 -7.07 -15.39 -3.44
CA ARG A 131 -6.55 -14.05 -3.14
C ARG A 131 -7.47 -12.94 -3.65
N LEU A 132 -8.03 -13.10 -4.85
CA LEU A 132 -9.03 -12.16 -5.39
C LEU A 132 -10.29 -12.13 -4.52
N ARG A 133 -10.81 -13.30 -4.14
CA ARG A 133 -11.98 -13.43 -3.26
C ARG A 133 -11.76 -12.68 -1.95
N ALA A 134 -10.62 -12.92 -1.32
CA ALA A 134 -10.29 -12.30 -0.04
C ALA A 134 -10.26 -10.76 -0.12
N ARG A 135 -9.58 -10.21 -1.15
CA ARG A 135 -9.54 -8.75 -1.39
C ARG A 135 -10.91 -8.16 -1.69
N LEU A 136 -11.79 -8.90 -2.38
CA LEU A 136 -13.15 -8.46 -2.66
C LEU A 136 -14.01 -8.42 -1.40
N LEU A 137 -14.00 -9.48 -0.60
CA LEU A 137 -14.73 -9.55 0.66
C LEU A 137 -14.25 -8.47 1.63
N GLU A 138 -12.95 -8.22 1.65
CA GLU A 138 -12.36 -7.13 2.41
C GLU A 138 -12.84 -5.75 1.95
N ALA A 139 -12.92 -5.51 0.63
CA ALA A 139 -13.45 -4.26 0.08
C ALA A 139 -14.96 -4.09 0.35
N LEU A 140 -15.69 -5.21 0.43
CA LEU A 140 -17.10 -5.25 0.81
C LEU A 140 -17.32 -5.16 2.33
N GLY A 141 -16.26 -5.17 3.13
CA GLY A 141 -16.34 -5.11 4.59
C GLY A 141 -16.72 -6.43 5.29
N GLU A 142 -16.72 -7.55 4.56
CA GLU A 142 -17.06 -8.91 5.03
C GLU A 142 -15.81 -9.57 5.64
N GLU A 143 -15.46 -9.17 6.87
CA GLU A 143 -14.16 -9.48 7.47
C GLU A 143 -13.91 -10.96 7.71
N LYS A 144 -14.93 -11.66 8.20
CA LYS A 144 -14.82 -13.07 8.57
C LYS A 144 -14.54 -13.91 7.34
N GLU A 145 -15.34 -13.72 6.30
CA GLU A 145 -15.20 -14.42 5.02
C GLU A 145 -13.91 -14.01 4.30
N ALA A 146 -13.46 -12.75 4.44
CA ALA A 146 -12.18 -12.30 3.89
C ALA A 146 -11.01 -13.05 4.54
N VAL A 147 -11.01 -13.19 5.87
CA VAL A 147 -10.01 -13.97 6.61
C VAL A 147 -10.02 -15.43 6.18
N GLU A 148 -11.20 -16.07 6.10
CA GLU A 148 -11.34 -17.45 5.64
C GLU A 148 -10.76 -17.62 4.21
N ALA A 149 -11.04 -16.69 3.30
CA ALA A 149 -10.51 -16.72 1.95
C ALA A 149 -8.98 -16.52 1.89
N TYR A 150 -8.41 -15.63 2.73
CA TYR A 150 -6.96 -15.45 2.85
C TYR A 150 -6.27 -16.70 3.43
N GLU A 151 -6.89 -17.38 4.41
CA GLU A 151 -6.38 -18.64 4.96
C GLU A 151 -6.39 -19.76 3.91
N ARG A 152 -7.44 -19.84 3.09
CA ARG A 152 -7.49 -20.76 1.94
C ARG A 152 -6.39 -20.47 0.92
N TYR A 153 -6.09 -19.20 0.67
CA TYR A 153 -4.96 -18.81 -0.17
C TYR A 153 -3.61 -19.29 0.42
N LEU A 154 -3.38 -19.03 1.71
CA LEU A 154 -2.14 -19.44 2.39
C LEU A 154 -1.97 -20.96 2.46
N ALA A 155 -3.05 -21.71 2.60
CA ALA A 155 -3.00 -23.18 2.56
C ALA A 155 -2.54 -23.76 1.21
N LEU A 156 -2.51 -22.93 0.15
CA LEU A 156 -2.09 -23.32 -1.20
C LEU A 156 -0.68 -22.80 -1.55
N THR A 157 0.02 -22.10 -0.66
CA THR A 157 1.34 -21.51 -0.93
C THR A 157 2.25 -21.48 0.31
N ASP A 158 3.50 -21.89 0.14
CA ASP A 158 4.50 -21.81 1.22
C ASP A 158 5.06 -20.39 1.37
N ASP A 159 5.12 -19.65 0.25
CA ASP A 159 5.57 -18.27 0.18
C ASP A 159 4.43 -17.29 0.43
N ASP A 160 4.66 -16.34 1.34
CA ASP A 160 3.77 -15.22 1.64
C ASP A 160 4.30 -13.91 1.04
N GLY A 161 4.62 -13.95 -0.25
CA GLY A 161 5.13 -12.79 -1.00
C GLY A 161 4.20 -11.58 -1.06
N PHE A 162 2.96 -11.70 -0.59
CA PHE A 162 1.98 -10.60 -0.48
C PHE A 162 1.70 -10.15 0.97
N GLY A 163 2.34 -10.75 1.99
CA GLY A 163 2.15 -10.39 3.40
C GLY A 163 0.73 -10.66 3.93
N VAL A 164 0.07 -11.70 3.43
CA VAL A 164 -1.29 -12.11 3.80
C VAL A 164 -1.39 -12.52 5.26
N ARG A 165 -0.38 -13.15 5.86
CA ARG A 165 -0.41 -13.51 7.30
C ARG A 165 -0.52 -12.27 8.18
N ALA A 166 0.27 -11.24 7.89
CA ALA A 166 0.20 -9.95 8.58
C ALA A 166 -1.15 -9.26 8.33
N ARG A 167 -1.71 -9.38 7.12
CA ARG A 167 -3.05 -8.85 6.81
C ARG A 167 -4.16 -9.51 7.64
N ILE A 168 -4.17 -10.84 7.73
CA ILE A 168 -5.13 -11.59 8.57
C ILE A 168 -5.02 -11.17 10.03
N ALA A 169 -3.80 -11.11 10.56
CA ALA A 169 -3.58 -10.68 11.93
C ALA A 169 -4.17 -9.28 12.17
N GLY A 170 -4.05 -8.37 11.21
CA GLY A 170 -4.52 -6.98 11.31
C GLY A 170 -6.02 -6.88 11.33
N ILE A 171 -6.68 -7.66 10.48
CA ILE A 171 -8.15 -7.74 10.47
C ILE A 171 -8.65 -8.28 11.82
N ARG A 172 -8.03 -9.34 12.35
CA ARG A 172 -8.39 -9.93 13.65
C ARG A 172 -8.20 -8.96 14.80
N ALA A 173 -7.02 -8.35 14.90
CA ALA A 173 -6.70 -7.41 15.96
C ALA A 173 -7.61 -6.17 15.88
N ALA A 174 -7.87 -5.62 14.69
CA ALA A 174 -8.80 -4.50 14.52
C ALA A 174 -10.23 -4.86 14.97
N ARG A 175 -10.70 -6.08 14.68
CA ARG A 175 -12.01 -6.56 15.15
C ARG A 175 -12.06 -6.66 16.67
N ASP A 176 -10.98 -7.10 17.31
CA ASP A 176 -10.90 -7.18 18.76
C ASP A 176 -10.90 -5.77 19.40
N THR A 177 -10.16 -4.81 18.84
CA THR A 177 -10.18 -3.40 19.28
C THR A 177 -11.55 -2.75 19.06
N GLU A 178 -12.25 -3.07 17.96
CA GLU A 178 -13.62 -2.58 17.74
C GLU A 178 -14.59 -3.11 18.81
N ARG A 179 -14.47 -4.40 19.17
CA ARG A 179 -15.28 -5.01 20.23
C ARG A 179 -15.01 -4.33 21.58
N GLU A 180 -13.76 -4.00 21.88
CA GLU A 180 -13.37 -3.27 23.07
C GLU A 180 -13.96 -1.85 23.09
N LEU A 181 -13.88 -1.13 21.96
CA LEU A 181 -14.50 0.19 21.79
C LEU A 181 -16.00 0.13 22.03
N LEU A 182 -16.72 -0.81 21.42
CA LEU A 182 -18.17 -0.94 21.59
C LEU A 182 -18.54 -1.31 23.03
N ALA A 183 -17.77 -2.18 23.67
CA ALA A 183 -17.95 -2.48 25.09
C ALA A 183 -17.70 -1.27 25.99
N LEU A 184 -16.71 -0.42 25.66
CA LEU A 184 -16.47 0.84 26.35
C LEU A 184 -17.66 1.79 26.17
N LEU A 185 -18.17 1.96 24.95
CA LEU A 185 -19.33 2.81 24.68
C LEU A 185 -20.58 2.34 25.43
N ALA A 186 -20.83 1.03 25.49
CA ALA A 186 -21.93 0.47 26.27
C ALA A 186 -21.80 0.76 27.78
N ARG A 187 -20.58 0.66 28.33
CA ARG A 187 -20.32 1.02 29.74
C ARG A 187 -20.50 2.52 30.00
N GLN A 188 -20.05 3.36 29.08
CA GLN A 188 -20.18 4.82 29.18
C GLN A 188 -21.63 5.28 29.00
N CYS A 189 -22.43 4.54 28.23
CA CYS A 189 -23.85 4.83 28.00
C CYS A 189 -24.75 3.61 28.29
N PRO A 190 -25.00 3.26 29.56
CA PRO A 190 -25.80 2.08 29.92
C PRO A 190 -27.23 2.08 29.36
N ARG A 191 -27.80 3.27 29.12
CA ARG A 191 -29.14 3.42 28.52
C ARG A 191 -29.20 2.92 27.08
N ALA A 192 -28.06 2.75 26.41
CA ALA A 192 -28.01 2.23 25.04
C ALA A 192 -28.58 0.82 24.90
N GLU A 193 -28.55 0.01 25.96
CA GLU A 193 -29.13 -1.34 25.96
C GLU A 193 -30.63 -1.35 25.62
N GLN A 194 -31.36 -0.28 25.96
CA GLN A 194 -32.78 -0.13 25.65
C GLN A 194 -33.03 -0.02 24.14
N PHE A 195 -32.02 0.44 23.39
CA PHE A 195 -32.06 0.68 21.95
C PHE A 195 -31.20 -0.32 21.17
N ALA A 196 -30.63 -1.34 21.83
CA ALA A 196 -29.80 -2.36 21.21
C ALA A 196 -30.63 -3.50 20.55
N ARG A 197 -31.89 -3.22 20.20
CA ARG A 197 -32.82 -4.17 19.55
C ARG A 197 -33.61 -3.46 18.45
N GLY A 198 -33.93 -4.20 17.39
CA GLY A 198 -34.69 -3.70 16.26
C GLY A 198 -33.79 -3.23 15.12
N SER A 199 -34.29 -2.31 14.30
CA SER A 199 -33.60 -1.81 13.10
C SER A 199 -32.54 -0.77 13.46
N ALA A 200 -31.26 -1.07 13.22
CA ALA A 200 -30.17 -0.13 13.48
C ALA A 200 -30.36 1.21 12.75
N THR A 201 -30.93 1.17 11.54
CA THR A 201 -31.15 2.39 10.73
C THR A 201 -32.20 3.30 11.34
N ASP A 202 -33.31 2.72 11.82
CA ASP A 202 -34.39 3.50 12.41
C ASP A 202 -33.95 4.10 13.75
N VAL A 203 -33.29 3.29 14.58
CA VAL A 203 -32.73 3.73 15.88
C VAL A 203 -31.69 4.84 15.67
N TRP A 204 -30.80 4.71 14.68
CA TRP A 204 -29.83 5.75 14.34
C TRP A 204 -30.50 7.04 13.87
N ALA A 205 -31.52 6.93 13.00
CA ALA A 205 -32.26 8.08 12.49
C ALA A 205 -32.99 8.83 13.61
N GLU A 206 -33.61 8.12 14.56
CA GLU A 206 -34.19 8.72 15.76
C GLU A 206 -33.15 9.41 16.63
N GLY A 207 -31.95 8.82 16.77
CA GLY A 207 -30.82 9.44 17.49
C GLY A 207 -30.38 10.76 16.85
N LEU A 208 -30.24 10.79 15.52
CA LEU A 208 -29.92 12.00 14.78
C LEU A 208 -31.03 13.07 14.89
N ALA A 209 -32.30 12.66 14.89
CA ALA A 209 -33.43 13.57 15.07
C ALA A 209 -33.43 14.21 16.48
N ALA A 210 -33.12 13.43 17.52
CA ALA A 210 -32.96 13.94 18.89
C ALA A 210 -31.78 14.92 19.00
N HIS A 211 -30.63 14.60 18.39
CA HIS A 211 -29.48 15.51 18.35
C HIS A 211 -29.82 16.82 17.62
N ALA A 212 -30.56 16.75 16.51
CA ALA A 212 -30.93 17.94 15.72
C ALA A 212 -31.79 18.95 16.50
N VAL A 213 -32.54 18.51 17.52
CA VAL A 213 -33.31 19.39 18.44
C VAL A 213 -32.54 19.74 19.73
N GLY A 214 -31.28 19.33 19.85
CA GLY A 214 -30.41 19.60 21.00
C GLY A 214 -30.59 18.66 22.19
N ASP A 215 -31.29 17.52 22.01
CA ASP A 215 -31.50 16.54 23.09
C ASP A 215 -30.44 15.43 23.05
N TRP A 216 -29.22 15.76 23.52
CA TRP A 216 -28.13 14.79 23.62
C TRP A 216 -28.47 13.59 24.53
N GLN A 217 -29.25 13.83 25.59
CA GLN A 217 -29.62 12.81 26.58
C GLN A 217 -30.52 11.73 25.97
N ALA A 218 -31.32 12.07 24.95
CA ALA A 218 -32.06 11.11 24.13
C ALA A 218 -31.28 10.60 22.92
N ALA A 219 -30.37 11.40 22.36
CA ALA A 219 -29.58 11.04 21.18
C ALA A 219 -28.53 9.97 21.46
N GLU A 220 -27.66 10.18 22.47
CA GLU A 220 -26.50 9.33 22.73
C GLU A 220 -26.87 7.85 22.94
N PRO A 221 -27.88 7.49 23.76
CA PRO A 221 -28.28 6.08 23.92
C PRO A 221 -28.74 5.43 22.62
N ARG A 222 -29.40 6.17 21.73
CA ARG A 222 -29.87 5.65 20.44
C ARG A 222 -28.72 5.45 19.46
N LEU A 223 -27.82 6.42 19.36
CA LEU A 223 -26.64 6.31 18.50
C LEU A 223 -25.75 5.13 18.92
N VAL A 224 -25.46 5.00 20.22
CA VAL A 224 -24.71 3.85 20.75
C VAL A 224 -25.51 2.55 20.57
N GLY A 225 -26.82 2.55 20.81
CA GLY A 225 -27.68 1.38 20.63
C GLY A 225 -27.66 0.83 19.21
N ALA A 226 -27.73 1.70 18.19
CA ALA A 226 -27.64 1.31 16.79
C ALA A 226 -26.26 0.73 16.42
N LEU A 227 -25.16 1.27 16.98
CA LEU A 227 -23.82 0.69 16.81
C LEU A 227 -23.74 -0.73 17.39
N LEU A 228 -24.38 -0.97 18.54
CA LEU A 228 -24.47 -2.30 19.14
C LEU A 228 -25.29 -3.27 18.29
N ILE A 229 -26.39 -2.82 17.68
CA ILE A 229 -27.18 -3.64 16.74
C ILE A 229 -26.32 -4.04 15.54
N LEU A 230 -25.65 -3.09 14.89
CA LEU A 230 -24.80 -3.40 13.72
C LEU A 230 -23.69 -4.40 14.05
N ALA A 231 -23.11 -4.31 15.25
CA ALA A 231 -22.09 -5.26 15.70
C ALA A 231 -22.69 -6.65 15.98
N ALA A 232 -23.89 -6.72 16.57
CA ALA A 232 -24.57 -7.99 16.83
C ALA A 232 -25.02 -8.70 15.54
N GLU A 233 -25.36 -7.94 14.50
CA GLU A 233 -25.74 -8.44 13.17
C GLU A 233 -24.54 -8.79 12.28
N ASP A 234 -23.31 -8.58 12.75
CA ASP A 234 -22.07 -8.70 11.96
C ASP A 234 -22.15 -7.89 10.65
N ALA A 235 -22.76 -6.70 10.71
CA ALA A 235 -22.95 -5.82 9.55
C ALA A 235 -21.60 -5.40 8.95
N PRO A 236 -21.47 -5.12 7.65
CA PRO A 236 -20.19 -4.78 7.03
C PRO A 236 -19.41 -3.74 7.82
N VAL A 237 -18.13 -3.99 8.03
CA VAL A 237 -17.30 -3.13 8.88
C VAL A 237 -17.18 -1.69 8.37
N THR A 238 -17.34 -1.46 7.07
CA THR A 238 -17.39 -0.12 6.50
C THR A 238 -18.56 0.68 7.05
N ASP A 239 -19.71 0.03 7.23
CA ASP A 239 -20.93 0.66 7.73
C ASP A 239 -20.76 0.94 9.23
N ARG A 240 -20.20 -0.01 9.99
CA ARG A 240 -19.88 0.18 11.40
C ARG A 240 -18.89 1.34 11.61
N GLN A 241 -17.84 1.41 10.80
CA GLN A 241 -16.82 2.47 10.86
C GLN A 241 -17.37 3.84 10.47
N GLU A 242 -18.28 3.91 9.50
CA GLU A 242 -18.94 5.15 9.09
C GLU A 242 -19.77 5.72 10.24
N LEU A 243 -20.63 4.89 10.87
CA LEU A 243 -21.44 5.32 12.00
C LEU A 243 -20.57 5.62 13.23
N LEU A 244 -19.52 4.85 13.52
CA LEU A 244 -18.58 5.15 14.61
C LEU A 244 -17.89 6.52 14.41
N SER A 245 -17.45 6.83 13.18
CA SER A 245 -16.86 8.14 12.87
C SER A 245 -17.86 9.27 13.11
N GLN A 246 -19.07 9.12 12.58
CA GLN A 246 -20.14 10.12 12.74
C GLN A 246 -20.50 10.31 14.22
N TYR A 247 -20.61 9.24 15.01
CA TYR A 247 -20.86 9.34 16.46
C TYR A 247 -19.78 10.13 17.18
N LEU A 248 -18.50 9.84 16.92
CA LEU A 248 -17.39 10.54 17.58
C LEU A 248 -17.34 12.02 17.17
N GLU A 249 -17.64 12.34 15.92
CA GLU A 249 -17.76 13.73 15.44
C GLU A 249 -18.86 14.49 16.19
N LEU A 250 -20.07 13.92 16.30
CA LEU A 250 -21.18 14.52 17.04
C LEU A 250 -20.82 14.71 18.52
N ARG A 251 -20.28 13.68 19.16
CA ARG A 251 -19.88 13.72 20.57
C ARG A 251 -18.77 14.74 20.85
N THR A 252 -17.91 15.02 19.87
CA THR A 252 -16.84 16.04 19.99
C THR A 252 -17.38 17.46 19.82
N ALA A 253 -18.45 17.63 19.04
CA ALA A 253 -19.06 18.93 18.75
C ALA A 253 -20.00 19.45 19.86
N GLU A 254 -20.39 18.59 20.80
CA GLU A 254 -21.26 18.95 21.93
C GLU A 254 -20.60 20.03 22.83
N PRO A 255 -21.21 21.23 22.95
CA PRO A 255 -20.65 22.34 23.73
C PRO A 255 -20.45 21.98 25.20
N THR A 256 -19.23 22.15 25.67
CA THR A 256 -18.74 21.90 27.03
C THR A 256 -19.72 22.28 28.14
N GLY A 257 -20.38 21.27 28.71
CA GLY A 257 -21.12 21.33 29.97
C GLY A 257 -21.23 20.00 30.72
N SER A 258 -21.02 18.86 30.05
CA SER A 258 -21.26 17.53 30.66
C SER A 258 -20.45 16.35 30.08
N GLY A 259 -19.47 16.57 29.20
CA GLY A 259 -18.70 15.50 28.56
C GLY A 259 -17.46 15.08 29.35
N ASP A 260 -17.39 13.82 29.78
CA ASP A 260 -16.21 13.18 30.36
C ASP A 260 -15.09 13.10 29.29
N LEU A 261 -14.25 14.14 29.23
CA LEU A 261 -13.11 14.25 28.31
C LEU A 261 -12.18 13.01 28.35
N PRO A 262 -11.83 12.45 29.52
CA PRO A 262 -11.15 11.15 29.61
C PRO A 262 -11.87 10.03 28.85
N ALA A 263 -13.18 9.88 29.04
CA ALA A 263 -13.99 8.85 28.37
C ALA A 263 -14.03 9.02 26.83
N LEU A 264 -14.11 10.26 26.34
CA LEU A 264 -14.03 10.55 24.91
C LEU A 264 -12.63 10.29 24.35
N THR A 265 -11.58 10.63 25.11
CA THR A 265 -10.18 10.40 24.73
C THR A 265 -9.90 8.91 24.57
N GLU A 266 -10.36 8.09 25.52
CA GLU A 266 -10.23 6.63 25.48
C GLU A 266 -10.95 6.02 24.27
N ALA A 267 -12.20 6.43 24.01
CA ALA A 267 -12.95 5.97 22.85
C ALA A 267 -12.29 6.38 21.52
N THR A 268 -11.78 7.60 21.44
CA THR A 268 -11.07 8.10 20.26
C THR A 268 -9.75 7.35 20.04
N ALA A 269 -9.03 7.01 21.12
CA ALA A 269 -7.80 6.24 21.06
C ALA A 269 -8.05 4.83 20.51
N LEU A 270 -9.08 4.13 21.01
CA LEU A 270 -9.47 2.80 20.51
C LEU A 270 -9.95 2.85 19.05
N TYR A 271 -10.74 3.86 18.66
CA TYR A 271 -11.13 4.05 17.26
C TYR A 271 -9.92 4.30 16.35
N ALA A 272 -8.98 5.15 16.77
CA ALA A 272 -7.77 5.42 16.03
C ALA A 272 -6.86 4.18 15.95
N GLU A 273 -6.76 3.38 17.01
CA GLU A 273 -6.02 2.12 17.02
C GLU A 273 -6.65 1.09 16.08
N GLN A 274 -7.96 0.88 16.16
CA GLN A 274 -8.71 0.01 15.26
C GLN A 274 -8.47 0.36 13.78
N ARG A 275 -8.61 1.65 13.43
CA ARG A 275 -8.39 2.14 12.07
C ARG A 275 -6.93 1.95 11.63
N ARG A 276 -5.97 2.20 12.53
CA ARG A 276 -4.54 2.00 12.25
C ARG A 276 -4.23 0.54 12.01
N THR A 277 -4.61 -0.35 12.93
CA THR A 277 -4.35 -1.79 12.86
C THR A 277 -5.02 -2.45 11.65
N ARG A 278 -6.24 -2.03 11.28
CA ARG A 278 -6.91 -2.48 10.05
C ARG A 278 -6.14 -2.07 8.78
N MET A 279 -5.73 -0.82 8.71
CA MET A 279 -5.02 -0.31 7.53
C MET A 279 -3.60 -0.88 7.43
N ARG A 280 -2.96 -1.19 8.57
CA ARG A 280 -1.50 -1.40 8.66
C ARG A 280 -1.09 -2.83 9.04
N GLY A 281 -2.01 -3.70 9.47
CA GLY A 281 -1.65 -4.92 10.21
C GLY A 281 -1.44 -4.60 11.70
N PRO A 282 -1.44 -5.60 12.60
CA PRO A 282 -0.98 -5.38 13.97
C PRO A 282 0.52 -5.14 13.88
N VAL A 283 0.97 -4.04 14.46
CA VAL A 283 2.40 -3.79 14.62
C VAL A 283 2.69 -4.15 16.06
N ASP A 284 3.49 -5.20 16.26
CA ASP A 284 3.95 -5.53 17.61
C ASP A 284 4.64 -4.29 18.19
N ASP A 285 4.14 -3.87 19.34
CA ASP A 285 4.74 -2.80 20.14
C ASP A 285 5.91 -3.40 20.93
N PRO A 286 7.11 -2.78 20.98
CA PRO A 286 7.43 -1.47 20.42
C PRO A 286 7.64 -1.52 18.91
N THR A 287 7.03 -0.55 18.21
CA THR A 287 7.20 -0.29 16.77
C THR A 287 8.64 -0.54 16.32
N VAL A 288 8.91 -1.67 15.67
CA VAL A 288 10.26 -2.03 15.17
C VAL A 288 11.30 -1.91 16.29
N GLY A 289 11.21 -2.78 17.29
CA GLY A 289 11.97 -2.75 18.55
C GLY A 289 13.37 -2.11 18.48
N GLY A 290 13.56 -1.08 19.31
CA GLY A 290 14.86 -0.45 19.58
C GLY A 290 15.31 0.65 18.61
N VAL A 291 14.50 1.03 17.61
CA VAL A 291 14.84 2.11 16.68
C VAL A 291 14.29 3.45 17.17
N GLN A 292 15.14 4.48 17.21
CA GLN A 292 14.76 5.86 17.50
C GLN A 292 14.48 6.62 16.20
N TRP A 293 13.30 7.21 16.08
CA TRP A 293 12.99 8.10 14.96
C TRP A 293 13.68 9.44 15.17
N ILE A 294 14.24 10.00 14.11
CA ILE A 294 14.88 11.31 14.13
C ILE A 294 14.31 12.21 13.04
N SER A 295 14.02 13.45 13.42
CA SER A 295 13.63 14.56 12.56
C SER A 295 14.84 15.23 11.92
N LEU A 296 14.59 16.17 11.01
CA LEU A 296 15.62 17.01 10.40
C LEU A 296 16.51 17.72 11.44
N GLY A 297 15.91 18.24 12.51
CA GLY A 297 16.64 18.95 13.57
C GLY A 297 17.54 18.02 14.38
N GLU A 298 17.05 16.84 14.73
CA GLU A 298 17.84 15.82 15.44
C GLU A 298 18.97 15.28 14.58
N PHE A 299 18.70 15.03 13.29
CA PHE A 299 19.74 14.64 12.34
C PHE A 299 20.83 15.72 12.20
N ARG A 300 20.45 17.00 12.10
CA ARG A 300 21.40 18.13 12.10
C ARG A 300 22.31 18.09 13.33
N ASN A 301 21.73 17.87 14.52
CA ASN A 301 22.51 17.81 15.76
C ASN A 301 23.46 16.61 15.79
N GLN A 302 23.09 15.47 15.20
CA GLN A 302 23.95 14.29 15.14
C GLN A 302 25.20 14.47 14.26
N ILE A 303 25.12 15.30 13.21
CA ILE A 303 26.20 15.49 12.22
C ILE A 303 27.02 16.77 12.43
N ALA A 304 26.56 17.68 13.30
CA ALA A 304 27.21 18.97 13.52
C ALA A 304 28.65 18.81 14.03
N GLY A 305 29.57 19.56 13.44
CA GLY A 305 31.00 19.56 13.80
C GLY A 305 31.78 18.33 13.31
N LYS A 306 31.13 17.35 12.70
CA LYS A 306 31.76 16.10 12.24
C LYS A 306 32.20 16.19 10.78
N SER A 307 33.34 15.56 10.48
CA SER A 307 33.78 15.31 9.11
C SER A 307 32.93 14.22 8.45
N VAL A 308 32.43 14.48 7.24
CA VAL A 308 31.53 13.56 6.53
C VAL A 308 32.09 13.21 5.17
N CYS A 309 32.14 11.91 4.85
CA CYS A 309 32.43 11.43 3.50
C CYS A 309 31.25 10.67 2.90
N LEU A 310 30.96 10.92 1.62
CA LEU A 310 29.99 10.19 0.82
C LEU A 310 30.77 9.29 -0.14
N ILE A 311 30.43 8.01 -0.19
CA ILE A 311 31.14 7.05 -1.04
C ILE A 311 30.27 6.64 -2.21
N ALA A 312 30.73 6.92 -3.43
CA ALA A 312 30.06 6.48 -4.63
C ALA A 312 30.15 4.95 -4.80
N ASN A 313 29.12 4.37 -5.41
CA ASN A 313 29.14 2.97 -5.87
C ASN A 313 29.81 2.87 -7.26
N SER A 314 31.01 3.45 -7.44
CA SER A 314 31.72 3.50 -8.73
C SER A 314 32.85 2.48 -8.81
N GLY A 315 33.12 1.99 -10.04
CA GLY A 315 34.23 1.07 -10.32
C GLY A 315 35.58 1.65 -9.89
N ARG A 316 35.73 2.96 -10.00
CA ARG A 316 36.90 3.73 -9.58
C ARG A 316 37.24 3.53 -8.09
N VAL A 317 36.25 3.56 -7.19
CA VAL A 317 36.50 3.26 -5.76
C VAL A 317 36.96 1.82 -5.60
N GLY A 318 36.31 0.88 -6.31
CA GLY A 318 36.62 -0.55 -6.27
C GLY A 318 38.03 -0.93 -6.77
N ALA A 319 38.71 -0.01 -7.47
CA ALA A 319 40.09 -0.18 -7.93
C ALA A 319 41.12 0.66 -7.13
N SER A 320 40.69 1.37 -6.09
CA SER A 320 41.49 2.37 -5.37
C SER A 320 42.35 1.76 -4.25
N SER A 321 42.76 2.53 -3.23
CA SER A 321 43.20 2.00 -1.92
C SER A 321 42.77 2.94 -0.79
N MET A 322 41.59 3.55 -0.96
CA MET A 322 41.07 4.62 -0.10
C MET A 322 40.53 4.13 1.24
N GLY A 323 40.51 2.82 1.51
CA GLY A 323 39.76 2.28 2.63
C GLY A 323 40.15 2.85 4.00
N ALA A 324 41.46 3.01 4.24
CA ALA A 324 41.97 3.60 5.47
C ALA A 324 41.62 5.10 5.59
N GLU A 325 41.68 5.85 4.49
CA GLU A 325 41.30 7.27 4.47
C GLU A 325 39.80 7.46 4.69
N ILE A 326 38.97 6.61 4.09
CA ILE A 326 37.52 6.60 4.28
C ILE A 326 37.15 6.36 5.74
N ASP A 327 37.75 5.35 6.37
CA ASP A 327 37.42 4.98 7.75
C ASP A 327 37.93 6.02 8.78
N ALA A 328 38.77 6.98 8.37
CA ALA A 328 39.27 8.08 9.19
C ALA A 328 38.27 9.24 9.37
N TYR A 329 37.20 9.32 8.56
CA TYR A 329 36.14 10.32 8.75
C TYR A 329 35.30 10.00 9.99
N ASP A 330 34.71 11.04 10.60
CA ASP A 330 33.79 10.85 11.72
C ASP A 330 32.53 10.10 11.28
N LEU A 331 32.01 10.44 10.09
CA LEU A 331 30.81 9.83 9.51
C LEU A 331 31.04 9.37 8.07
N VAL A 332 30.80 8.09 7.84
CA VAL A 332 30.85 7.44 6.53
C VAL A 332 29.44 7.18 6.01
N VAL A 333 29.12 7.80 4.87
CA VAL A 333 27.81 7.69 4.21
C VAL A 333 27.90 6.79 2.98
N ARG A 334 27.00 5.80 2.91
CA ARG A 334 26.90 4.88 1.76
C ARG A 334 25.49 4.82 1.18
N PHE A 335 25.40 4.35 -0.06
CA PHE A 335 24.16 4.40 -0.84
C PHE A 335 23.67 3.02 -1.28
N ASN A 336 22.39 2.75 -1.03
CA ASN A 336 21.65 1.62 -1.59
C ASN A 336 22.44 0.29 -1.48
N SER A 337 22.87 -0.25 -2.62
CA SER A 337 23.55 -1.52 -2.79
C SER A 337 25.08 -1.43 -2.72
N TYR A 338 25.60 -0.60 -1.82
CA TYR A 338 27.04 -0.47 -1.60
C TYR A 338 27.68 -1.83 -1.27
N ARG A 339 28.94 -2.00 -1.69
CA ARG A 339 29.77 -3.16 -1.35
C ARG A 339 30.86 -2.72 -0.37
N ILE A 340 31.10 -3.55 0.64
CA ILE A 340 32.25 -3.40 1.55
C ILE A 340 33.41 -4.23 1.01
N ASP A 341 34.51 -3.53 0.73
CA ASP A 341 35.84 -4.06 0.48
C ASP A 341 36.80 -3.21 1.33
N PRO A 342 37.30 -3.72 2.47
CA PRO A 342 38.05 -2.90 3.42
C PRO A 342 39.25 -2.16 2.83
N LYS A 343 39.91 -2.71 1.81
CA LYS A 343 41.05 -2.06 1.14
C LYS A 343 40.62 -0.85 0.32
N HIS A 344 39.50 -0.99 -0.39
CA HIS A 344 39.08 -0.08 -1.45
C HIS A 344 38.03 0.91 -0.98
N THR A 345 37.04 0.42 -0.24
CA THR A 345 35.86 1.20 0.17
C THR A 345 35.83 1.51 1.66
N GLY A 346 36.78 0.99 2.46
CA GLY A 346 36.71 1.04 3.92
C GLY A 346 35.73 0.02 4.48
N SER A 347 35.66 -0.06 5.81
CA SER A 347 34.86 -1.05 6.55
C SER A 347 33.64 -0.45 7.27
N ARG A 348 33.64 0.87 7.50
CA ARG A 348 32.59 1.56 8.27
C ARG A 348 31.40 1.97 7.41
N THR A 349 30.22 1.99 8.03
CA THR A 349 29.00 2.62 7.50
C THR A 349 28.21 3.20 8.66
N ASP A 350 28.34 4.49 8.90
CA ASP A 350 27.62 5.17 9.99
C ASP A 350 26.22 5.57 9.53
N ILE A 351 26.12 6.07 8.30
CA ILE A 351 24.86 6.48 7.68
C ILE A 351 24.63 5.69 6.39
N HIS A 352 23.49 4.99 6.31
CA HIS A 352 23.04 4.40 5.05
C HIS A 352 21.85 5.18 4.49
N ALA A 353 22.09 5.84 3.36
CA ALA A 353 21.08 6.51 2.56
C ALA A 353 20.57 5.56 1.46
N THR A 354 19.28 5.23 1.47
CA THR A 354 18.71 4.24 0.56
C THR A 354 17.37 4.68 -0.02
N ILE A 355 17.03 4.23 -1.23
CA ILE A 355 15.71 4.43 -1.81
C ILE A 355 14.75 3.31 -1.38
N HIS A 356 13.52 3.69 -1.01
CA HIS A 356 12.51 2.76 -0.53
C HIS A 356 12.09 1.66 -1.54
N LYS A 357 12.48 1.79 -2.82
CA LYS A 357 12.10 0.88 -3.91
C LYS A 357 12.88 -0.42 -3.92
N HIS A 358 14.11 -0.46 -3.41
CA HIS A 358 14.95 -1.68 -3.41
C HIS A 358 15.34 -2.13 -2.00
N GLY A 359 15.66 -3.42 -1.84
CA GLY A 359 15.87 -4.09 -0.54
C GLY A 359 17.34 -4.34 -0.19
N PHE A 360 18.30 -3.69 -0.86
CA PHE A 360 19.72 -3.97 -0.62
C PHE A 360 20.23 -3.32 0.67
N ASN A 361 21.01 -4.09 1.45
CA ASN A 361 21.67 -3.66 2.67
C ASN A 361 20.72 -3.12 3.78
N TRP A 362 19.48 -3.62 3.83
CA TRP A 362 18.51 -3.28 4.88
C TRP A 362 18.78 -4.00 6.20
N ASP A 363 19.42 -5.16 6.12
CA ASP A 363 19.87 -6.02 7.22
C ASP A 363 21.23 -5.60 7.81
N GLN A 364 22.01 -4.81 7.06
CA GLN A 364 23.32 -4.33 7.50
C GLN A 364 23.19 -3.36 8.66
N ARG A 365 24.01 -3.57 9.69
CA ARG A 365 24.05 -2.71 10.88
C ARG A 365 24.63 -1.35 10.55
N VAL A 366 23.90 -0.30 10.91
CA VAL A 366 24.30 1.11 10.77
C VAL A 366 23.84 1.92 11.96
N THR A 367 24.43 3.09 12.22
CA THR A 367 23.95 3.98 13.27
C THR A 367 22.66 4.67 12.85
N THR A 368 22.64 5.24 11.64
CA THR A 368 21.49 5.99 11.13
C THR A 368 21.11 5.52 9.74
N ARG A 369 19.83 5.23 9.52
CA ARG A 369 19.28 4.89 8.21
C ARG A 369 18.38 6.01 7.73
N LEU A 370 18.67 6.56 6.56
CA LEU A 370 17.82 7.53 5.88
C LEU A 370 17.23 6.87 4.65
N VAL A 371 15.90 6.76 4.60
CA VAL A 371 15.20 6.16 3.47
C VAL A 371 14.50 7.25 2.69
N PHE A 372 14.79 7.36 1.41
CA PHE A 372 14.17 8.36 0.54
C PHE A 372 13.02 7.78 -0.28
N GLY A 373 12.00 8.59 -0.54
CA GLY A 373 10.86 8.20 -1.38
C GLY A 373 9.97 9.37 -1.73
N GLY A 374 9.45 9.39 -2.96
CA GLY A 374 8.66 10.52 -3.45
C GLY A 374 7.21 10.56 -2.96
N ILE A 375 6.62 9.37 -2.83
CA ILE A 375 5.21 9.19 -2.44
C ILE A 375 5.19 8.71 -0.98
N SER A 376 4.55 9.49 -0.09
CA SER A 376 4.51 9.19 1.35
C SER A 376 3.92 7.81 1.66
N GLY A 377 2.83 7.44 0.98
CA GLY A 377 2.18 6.13 1.16
C GLY A 377 3.11 4.95 0.86
N ASP A 378 3.71 4.93 -0.32
CA ASP A 378 4.63 3.86 -0.75
C ASP A 378 5.90 3.81 0.10
N TRP A 379 6.41 4.97 0.50
CA TRP A 379 7.56 5.06 1.39
C TRP A 379 7.25 4.44 2.76
N LYS A 380 6.11 4.80 3.38
CA LYS A 380 5.65 4.21 4.64
C LYS A 380 5.43 2.70 4.51
N TYR A 381 4.89 2.25 3.38
CA TYR A 381 4.74 0.82 3.11
C TYR A 381 6.10 0.11 3.03
N SER A 382 7.07 0.65 2.29
CA SER A 382 8.41 0.07 2.19
C SER A 382 9.12 0.00 3.53
N LEU A 383 9.07 1.06 4.34
CA LEU A 383 9.66 1.04 5.68
C LEU A 383 9.11 -0.10 6.53
N ARG A 384 7.78 -0.24 6.57
CA ARG A 384 7.11 -1.27 7.38
C ARG A 384 7.52 -2.69 7.00
N ASN A 385 7.70 -2.96 5.71
CA ASN A 385 7.95 -4.31 5.23
C ASN A 385 9.44 -4.69 5.13
N ARG A 386 10.35 -3.72 5.25
CA ARG A 386 11.77 -3.94 4.95
C ARG A 386 12.71 -3.57 6.08
N LEU A 387 12.28 -2.78 7.06
CA LEU A 387 13.11 -2.50 8.22
C LEU A 387 13.39 -3.78 8.99
N VAL A 388 14.67 -4.01 9.26
CA VAL A 388 15.13 -5.13 10.07
C VAL A 388 15.38 -4.63 11.50
N PRO A 389 14.72 -5.20 12.53
CA PRO A 389 14.99 -4.85 13.92
C PRO A 389 16.48 -5.01 14.27
N GLY A 390 17.05 -4.02 14.96
CA GLY A 390 18.47 -4.00 15.34
C GLY A 390 19.47 -3.72 14.22
N ALA A 391 19.03 -3.54 12.96
CA ALA A 391 19.92 -3.14 11.85
C ALA A 391 20.22 -1.64 11.83
N GLN A 392 19.46 -0.81 12.56
CA GLN A 392 19.73 0.60 12.73
C GLN A 392 19.41 1.05 14.15
N THR A 393 20.16 2.03 14.67
CA THR A 393 19.80 2.72 15.93
C THR A 393 18.80 3.84 15.66
N HIS A 394 19.03 4.63 14.62
CA HIS A 394 18.16 5.75 14.24
C HIS A 394 17.56 5.59 12.85
N LEU A 395 16.35 6.10 12.67
CA LEU A 395 15.64 6.13 11.39
C LEU A 395 15.08 7.53 11.11
N GLY A 396 15.36 8.06 9.93
CA GLY A 396 14.82 9.36 9.52
C GLY A 396 13.29 9.33 9.38
N ASP A 397 12.62 10.35 9.93
CA ASP A 397 11.18 10.52 9.83
C ASP A 397 10.73 11.13 8.48
N GLU A 398 9.46 11.50 8.38
CA GLU A 398 8.88 12.06 7.16
C GLU A 398 9.50 13.40 6.72
N SER A 399 10.13 14.16 7.64
CA SER A 399 10.84 15.41 7.33
C SER A 399 12.11 15.16 6.50
N LEU A 400 12.73 13.98 6.65
CA LEU A 400 13.94 13.58 5.94
C LEU A 400 13.67 12.75 4.67
N ARG A 401 12.40 12.46 4.38
CA ARG A 401 11.96 11.55 3.30
C ARG A 401 12.38 11.99 1.89
N TRP A 402 12.35 13.29 1.60
CA TRP A 402 12.62 13.78 0.24
C TRP A 402 13.30 15.15 0.24
N PRO A 403 14.58 15.24 0.62
CA PRO A 403 15.26 16.51 0.89
C PRO A 403 15.11 17.58 -0.19
N VAL A 404 15.39 17.25 -1.45
CA VAL A 404 15.33 18.23 -2.56
C VAL A 404 13.92 18.83 -2.73
N ARG A 405 12.88 18.01 -2.56
CA ARG A 405 11.48 18.44 -2.78
C ARG A 405 10.83 19.03 -1.53
N ASN A 406 11.04 18.42 -0.36
CA ASN A 406 10.37 18.81 0.87
C ASN A 406 11.10 19.93 1.61
N ILE A 407 12.44 19.87 1.65
CA ILE A 407 13.28 20.82 2.38
C ILE A 407 13.67 21.97 1.44
N GLY A 408 14.24 21.61 0.28
CA GLY A 408 14.65 22.59 -0.74
C GLY A 408 13.49 23.27 -1.45
N LYS A 409 12.28 22.69 -1.38
CA LYS A 409 11.07 23.13 -2.11
C LYS A 409 11.32 23.32 -3.62
N LEU A 410 12.28 22.59 -4.18
CA LEU A 410 12.58 22.66 -5.61
C LEU A 410 11.51 21.88 -6.37
N GLY A 411 10.67 22.57 -7.14
CA GLY A 411 9.67 21.97 -8.00
C GLY A 411 10.27 21.28 -9.23
N THR A 412 9.41 20.61 -9.99
CA THR A 412 9.80 19.95 -11.26
C THR A 412 10.14 20.94 -12.37
N ASP A 413 9.75 22.19 -12.22
CA ASP A 413 10.11 23.32 -13.07
C ASP A 413 11.59 23.72 -12.92
N VAL A 414 12.13 23.66 -11.70
CA VAL A 414 13.53 23.99 -11.41
C VAL A 414 14.44 22.77 -11.58
N TRP A 415 13.97 21.60 -11.17
CA TRP A 415 14.71 20.35 -11.27
C TRP A 415 13.79 19.27 -11.82
N SER A 416 13.86 18.98 -13.12
CA SER A 416 12.87 18.16 -13.79
C SER A 416 13.00 16.67 -13.49
N GLY A 417 14.24 16.17 -13.40
CA GLY A 417 14.54 14.77 -13.07
C GLY A 417 14.14 14.35 -11.65
N ILE A 418 13.99 13.04 -11.42
CA ILE A 418 13.90 12.51 -10.06
C ILE A 418 15.32 12.58 -9.47
N PRO A 419 15.56 13.26 -8.34
CA PRO A 419 16.92 13.36 -7.81
C PRO A 419 17.40 12.01 -7.27
N THR A 420 18.67 11.68 -7.47
CA THR A 420 19.25 10.40 -7.02
C THR A 420 19.32 10.33 -5.50
N THR A 421 19.49 9.11 -4.95
CA THR A 421 19.74 8.93 -3.51
C THR A 421 20.99 9.69 -3.06
N GLY A 422 22.06 9.65 -3.88
CA GLY A 422 23.29 10.40 -3.62
C GLY A 422 23.05 11.90 -3.57
N PHE A 423 22.32 12.45 -4.54
CA PHE A 423 22.04 13.87 -4.59
C PHE A 423 21.08 14.35 -3.50
N ASN A 424 20.06 13.57 -3.12
CA ASN A 424 19.21 13.92 -1.96
C ASN A 424 20.03 14.02 -0.67
N MET A 425 20.95 13.08 -0.46
CA MET A 425 21.84 13.10 0.70
C MET A 425 22.80 14.29 0.66
N LEU A 426 23.42 14.53 -0.50
CA LEU A 426 24.33 15.65 -0.67
C LEU A 426 23.64 17.00 -0.44
N PHE A 427 22.48 17.19 -1.07
CA PHE A 427 21.65 18.37 -0.89
C PHE A 427 21.30 18.60 0.57
N LEU A 428 20.91 17.53 1.29
CA LEU A 428 20.59 17.60 2.71
C LEU A 428 21.78 18.09 3.55
N LEU A 429 22.97 17.53 3.31
CA LEU A 429 24.18 17.91 4.06
C LEU A 429 24.65 19.33 3.73
N ASP A 430 24.56 19.73 2.46
CA ASP A 430 24.85 21.10 2.03
C ASP A 430 23.88 22.08 2.67
N PHE A 431 22.58 21.80 2.61
CA PHE A 431 21.52 22.62 3.19
C PHE A 431 21.65 22.81 4.70
N LEU A 432 22.04 21.76 5.42
CA LEU A 432 22.19 21.83 6.88
C LEU A 432 23.43 22.63 7.30
N ASP A 433 24.48 22.64 6.48
CA ASP A 433 25.71 23.43 6.65
C ASP A 433 26.27 23.43 8.08
N VAL A 434 26.40 22.22 8.67
CA VAL A 434 26.93 22.04 10.04
C VAL A 434 28.18 21.17 10.10
N SER A 435 28.58 20.55 9.00
CA SER A 435 29.76 19.69 8.92
C SER A 435 30.93 20.49 8.33
N PRO A 436 32.04 20.65 9.07
CA PRO A 436 33.19 21.44 8.61
C PRO A 436 33.90 20.79 7.42
N THR A 437 33.72 19.49 7.21
CA THR A 437 34.27 18.76 6.06
C THR A 437 33.17 17.97 5.39
N LEU A 438 33.03 18.15 4.07
CA LEU A 438 32.10 17.39 3.24
C LEU A 438 32.79 16.93 1.94
N ASP A 439 33.18 15.67 1.92
CA ASP A 439 33.91 15.07 0.81
C ASP A 439 33.11 13.99 0.07
N LEU A 440 33.20 14.02 -1.25
CA LEU A 440 32.63 13.02 -2.15
C LEU A 440 33.76 12.16 -2.69
N ILE A 441 33.77 10.88 -2.31
CA ILE A 441 34.81 9.92 -2.69
C ILE A 441 34.33 9.06 -3.86
N GLY A 442 35.08 9.12 -4.98
CA GLY A 442 34.86 8.34 -6.18
C GLY A 442 33.62 8.72 -7.01
N PHE A 443 33.09 9.93 -6.83
CA PHE A 443 31.98 10.46 -7.61
C PHE A 443 32.43 10.83 -9.03
N ASP A 444 32.35 9.85 -9.93
CA ASP A 444 32.62 10.01 -11.36
C ASP A 444 31.35 9.91 -12.22
N PHE A 445 30.17 10.01 -11.58
CA PHE A 445 28.86 10.00 -12.24
C PHE A 445 28.67 8.78 -13.16
N TYR A 446 29.18 7.62 -12.73
CA TYR A 446 29.11 6.32 -13.42
C TYR A 446 29.98 6.19 -14.67
N GLU A 447 30.94 7.09 -14.89
CA GLU A 447 31.91 6.96 -15.98
C GLU A 447 32.74 5.65 -15.87
N SER A 448 33.10 5.20 -14.65
CA SER A 448 33.78 3.91 -14.43
C SER A 448 32.86 2.71 -14.24
N GLY A 449 31.55 2.88 -14.43
CA GLY A 449 30.56 1.84 -14.13
C GLY A 449 30.29 1.67 -12.63
N ALA A 450 29.47 0.67 -12.29
CA ALA A 450 28.98 0.46 -10.93
C ALA A 450 29.82 -0.56 -10.15
N TYR A 451 30.07 -0.27 -8.87
CA TYR A 451 30.66 -1.20 -7.89
C TYR A 451 29.67 -1.41 -6.75
N ARG A 452 28.96 -2.55 -6.78
CA ARG A 452 27.82 -2.86 -5.92
C ARG A 452 27.86 -4.31 -5.46
N VAL A 453 26.97 -4.70 -4.55
CA VAL A 453 26.71 -6.13 -4.27
C VAL A 453 26.25 -6.86 -5.55
N GLN A 454 26.57 -8.15 -5.64
CA GLN A 454 26.45 -8.93 -6.89
C GLN A 454 25.01 -8.97 -7.43
N GLU A 455 24.03 -9.06 -6.54
CA GLU A 455 22.60 -9.10 -6.85
C GLU A 455 22.13 -7.80 -7.51
N ALA A 456 22.77 -6.67 -7.17
CA ALA A 456 22.43 -5.35 -7.69
C ALA A 456 23.17 -5.00 -9.00
N MET A 457 24.15 -5.79 -9.42
CA MET A 457 24.87 -5.58 -10.68
C MET A 457 23.97 -5.78 -11.91
N LYS A 458 22.86 -6.52 -11.76
CA LYS A 458 21.86 -6.75 -12.82
C LYS A 458 20.94 -5.54 -13.05
N LEU A 459 20.94 -4.56 -12.14
CA LEU A 459 20.08 -3.39 -12.25
C LEU A 459 20.74 -2.34 -13.14
N ALA A 460 20.04 -2.00 -14.24
CA ALA A 460 20.45 -0.90 -15.11
C ALA A 460 20.54 0.42 -14.32
N ILE A 461 21.53 1.24 -14.66
CA ILE A 461 21.59 2.63 -14.21
C ILE A 461 20.43 3.35 -14.91
N THR A 462 19.47 3.83 -14.13
CA THR A 462 18.20 4.29 -14.68
C THR A 462 18.35 5.69 -15.28
N SER A 463 17.89 5.89 -16.52
CA SER A 463 17.93 7.17 -17.23
C SER A 463 16.93 8.22 -16.72
N VAL A 464 16.07 7.86 -15.76
CA VAL A 464 15.09 8.79 -15.14
C VAL A 464 15.75 9.85 -14.24
N HIS A 465 17.05 9.71 -13.99
CA HIS A 465 17.87 10.63 -13.23
C HIS A 465 18.66 11.55 -14.17
N GLU A 466 18.71 12.85 -13.86
CA GLU A 466 19.54 13.83 -14.58
C GLU A 466 20.94 13.94 -13.96
N TYR A 467 21.80 12.96 -14.20
CA TYR A 467 23.16 12.94 -13.67
C TYR A 467 24.01 14.16 -14.08
N THR A 468 23.74 14.74 -15.25
CA THR A 468 24.43 15.94 -15.74
C THR A 468 24.14 17.17 -14.87
N SER A 469 22.86 17.37 -14.51
CA SER A 469 22.43 18.46 -13.64
C SER A 469 23.00 18.30 -12.23
N GLU A 470 23.00 17.06 -11.71
CA GLU A 470 23.64 16.72 -10.42
C GLU A 470 25.15 17.02 -10.43
N LYS A 471 25.85 16.61 -11.50
CA LYS A 471 27.28 16.89 -11.69
C LYS A 471 27.57 18.39 -11.72
N ALA A 472 26.80 19.16 -12.49
CA ALA A 472 26.99 20.61 -12.58
C ALA A 472 26.80 21.27 -11.20
N TRP A 473 25.79 20.87 -10.44
CA TRP A 473 25.52 21.39 -9.09
C TRP A 473 26.68 21.11 -8.12
N VAL A 474 27.24 19.89 -8.17
CA VAL A 474 28.39 19.48 -7.35
C VAL A 474 29.61 20.31 -7.71
N MET A 475 29.94 20.39 -8.99
CA MET A 475 31.15 21.07 -9.46
C MET A 475 31.12 22.58 -9.20
N GLN A 476 29.94 23.19 -9.19
CA GLN A 476 29.78 24.60 -8.82
C GLN A 476 30.14 24.89 -7.35
N ARG A 477 30.03 23.89 -6.47
CA ARG A 477 30.28 24.00 -5.02
C ARG A 477 31.63 23.43 -4.61
N ALA A 478 32.35 22.78 -5.52
CA ALA A 478 33.62 22.17 -5.21
C ALA A 478 34.68 23.24 -4.88
N GLN A 479 35.30 23.12 -3.71
CA GLN A 479 36.46 23.93 -3.31
C GLN A 479 37.78 23.30 -3.79
N SER A 480 37.84 21.98 -3.84
CA SER A 480 38.95 21.25 -4.44
C SER A 480 38.50 19.96 -5.10
N VAL A 481 39.20 19.56 -6.15
CA VAL A 481 38.92 18.35 -6.92
C VAL A 481 40.23 17.63 -7.20
N THR A 482 40.29 16.37 -6.80
CA THR A 482 41.34 15.42 -7.16
C THR A 482 40.73 14.27 -7.96
N ASP A 483 41.56 13.31 -8.38
CA ASP A 483 41.10 12.14 -9.13
C ASP A 483 40.09 11.26 -8.35
N MET A 484 40.13 11.30 -7.01
CA MET A 484 39.31 10.45 -6.15
C MET A 484 38.39 11.23 -5.20
N ARG A 485 38.64 12.52 -4.97
CA ARG A 485 37.93 13.33 -3.98
C ARG A 485 37.44 14.63 -4.60
N ILE A 486 36.16 14.93 -4.43
CA ILE A 486 35.60 16.27 -4.61
C ILE A 486 35.27 16.79 -3.22
N SER A 487 35.92 17.87 -2.80
CA SER A 487 35.69 18.51 -1.50
C SER A 487 34.82 19.74 -1.67
N LEU A 488 33.71 19.84 -0.92
CA LEU A 488 32.82 21.01 -0.96
C LEU A 488 33.15 22.04 0.13
N ARG A 489 33.82 21.61 1.20
CA ARG A 489 34.38 22.42 2.28
C ARG A 489 35.25 21.56 3.19
#